data_AF-A0A9N9IWC3-F1
#
_entry.id   AF-A0A9N9IWC3-F1
#
_cell.length_a   1.000
_cell.length_b   1.000
_cell.length_c   1.000
_cell.angle_alpha   90.00
_cell.angle_beta   90.00
_cell.angle_gamma   90.00
#
_symmetry.space_group_name_H-M   'P 1'
#
loop_
_entity.id
_entity.type
_entity.pdbx_description
1 polymer ?
#
loop_
_entity_poly.entity_id
_entity_poly.type
_entity_poly.pdbx_seq_one_letter_code
_entity_poly.pdbx_strand_id
1 'polypeptide(L)'
;MIKSLKLIKKKYNLIKNGIIKEKDSIRLEVNWKDTIDNAKYLNNNQKTKLHRLRNSQKWEIQGSKKFEQYKSEIENKVIISNLLDRKSYNILISNDSLLTEQQKNQLYTLRKQRIQILTNSLFDKLKNNIKNKRVLSKLEDKGYYDNRINEIHKEFLTDRKTKDLHILRRWKLDKIQSETEDELYDVNSELIDTIQDLNELGDNSDLANDILELNQTLLTGDRNINDLITKRKQNYNNKLYDNFIAAIKIKTDIEELQNNWKIKIDTEIKKEFLLQFRTIKNLHKI
;
A
#
# COMPACT_ATOMS: atom_id res chain seq x y z
N MET A 1 -10.30 75.20 35.89
CA MET A 1 -9.37 74.52 34.95
C MET A 1 -9.11 73.04 35.25
N ILE A 2 -8.79 72.65 36.49
CA ILE A 2 -8.41 71.25 36.82
C ILE A 2 -9.54 70.22 36.59
N LYS A 3 -10.81 70.58 36.80
CA LYS A 3 -11.97 69.70 36.57
C LYS A 3 -12.22 69.38 35.08
N SER A 4 -11.96 70.31 34.16
CA SER A 4 -12.19 70.07 32.71
C SER A 4 -11.14 69.14 32.11
N LEU A 5 -9.87 69.26 32.55
CA LEU A 5 -8.78 68.37 32.14
C LEU A 5 -9.02 66.91 32.59
N LYS A 6 -9.51 66.70 33.81
CA LYS A 6 -9.90 65.35 34.30
C LYS A 6 -11.02 64.73 33.44
N LEU A 7 -12.02 65.53 33.04
CA LEU A 7 -13.13 65.07 32.22
C LEU A 7 -12.69 64.69 30.80
N ILE A 8 -11.82 65.52 30.18
CA ILE A 8 -11.26 65.25 28.84
C ILE A 8 -10.44 63.96 28.86
N LYS A 9 -9.60 63.75 29.89
CA LYS A 9 -8.81 62.53 30.05
C LYS A 9 -9.70 61.29 30.18
N LYS A 10 -10.80 61.37 30.94
CA LYS A 10 -11.77 60.28 31.09
C LYS A 10 -12.43 59.93 29.75
N LYS A 11 -12.87 60.93 28.98
CA LYS A 11 -13.49 60.72 27.65
C LYS A 11 -12.51 60.14 26.62
N TYR A 12 -11.26 60.60 26.62
CA TYR A 12 -10.20 60.00 25.78
C TYR A 12 -10.00 58.52 26.10
N ASN A 13 -9.90 58.17 27.39
CA ASN A 13 -9.72 56.79 27.83
C ASN A 13 -10.91 55.90 27.49
N LEU A 14 -12.14 56.45 27.49
CA LEU A 14 -13.33 55.70 27.05
C LEU A 14 -13.23 55.31 25.57
N ILE A 15 -12.86 56.24 24.68
CA ILE A 15 -12.66 55.93 23.25
C ILE A 15 -11.52 54.93 23.09
N LYS A 16 -10.38 55.16 23.75
CA LYS A 16 -9.22 54.27 23.72
C LYS A 16 -9.61 52.84 24.10
N ASN A 17 -10.32 52.67 25.21
CA ASN A 17 -10.74 51.35 25.70
C ASN A 17 -11.80 50.71 24.80
N GLY A 18 -12.69 51.52 24.21
CA GLY A 18 -13.66 51.07 23.23
C GLY A 18 -13.00 50.46 21.99
N ILE A 19 -12.00 51.14 21.44
CA ILE A 19 -11.19 50.66 20.31
C ILE A 19 -10.50 49.34 20.66
N ILE A 20 -9.82 49.26 21.82
CA ILE A 20 -9.10 48.04 22.24
C ILE A 20 -10.04 46.83 22.39
N LYS A 21 -11.28 47.06 22.82
CA LYS A 21 -12.27 45.99 23.02
C LYS A 21 -13.05 45.63 21.75
N GLU A 22 -12.98 46.45 20.71
CA GLU A 22 -13.69 46.20 19.47
C GLU A 22 -13.08 44.98 18.76
N LYS A 23 -13.95 44.09 18.30
CA LYS A 23 -13.57 42.86 17.58
C LYS A 23 -14.01 42.87 16.13
N ASP A 24 -14.82 43.86 15.73
CA ASP A 24 -15.27 44.03 14.36
C ASP A 24 -14.43 45.08 13.62
N SER A 25 -13.71 44.63 12.59
CA SER A 25 -12.92 45.51 11.72
C SER A 25 -13.74 46.57 10.99
N ILE A 26 -15.02 46.30 10.69
CA ILE A 26 -15.93 47.24 10.01
C ILE A 26 -16.31 48.37 10.96
N ARG A 27 -16.63 48.05 12.22
CA ARG A 27 -16.90 49.07 13.25
C ARG A 27 -15.69 49.93 13.57
N LEU A 28 -14.49 49.36 13.51
CA LEU A 28 -13.24 50.14 13.59
C LEU A 28 -13.07 51.10 12.41
N GLU A 29 -13.46 50.69 11.21
CA GLU A 29 -13.32 51.48 9.99
C GLU A 29 -14.33 52.64 9.91
N VAL A 30 -15.56 52.40 10.36
CA VAL A 30 -16.67 53.36 10.25
C VAL A 30 -16.97 54.03 11.60
N ASN A 31 -17.59 53.32 12.55
CA ASN A 31 -18.10 53.89 13.79
C ASN A 31 -17.03 54.57 14.65
N TRP A 32 -15.89 53.90 14.85
CA TRP A 32 -14.81 54.44 15.67
C TRP A 32 -14.04 55.56 14.97
N LYS A 33 -14.00 55.57 13.63
CA LYS A 33 -13.48 56.69 12.85
C LYS A 33 -14.30 57.94 13.10
N ASP A 34 -15.61 57.85 12.91
CA ASP A 34 -16.54 58.97 13.11
C ASP A 34 -16.52 59.45 14.56
N THR A 35 -16.40 58.54 15.52
CA THR A 35 -16.30 58.88 16.94
C THR A 35 -15.04 59.69 17.26
N ILE A 36 -13.90 59.38 16.65
CA ILE A 36 -12.65 60.14 16.83
C ILE A 36 -12.74 61.50 16.11
N ASP A 37 -13.22 61.50 14.87
CA ASP A 37 -13.26 62.68 14.01
C ASP A 37 -14.21 63.74 14.58
N ASN A 38 -15.39 63.33 15.05
CA ASN A 38 -16.41 64.23 15.61
C ASN A 38 -16.16 64.64 17.06
N ALA A 39 -15.15 64.09 17.75
CA ALA A 39 -14.84 64.44 19.12
C ALA A 39 -14.20 65.84 19.23
N LYS A 40 -15.05 66.88 19.39
CA LYS A 40 -14.64 68.29 19.51
C LYS A 40 -13.69 68.58 20.69
N TYR A 41 -13.68 67.74 21.71
CA TYR A 41 -12.87 67.90 22.92
C TYR A 41 -11.47 67.28 22.83
N LEU A 42 -11.14 66.62 21.71
CA LEU A 42 -9.82 66.05 21.47
C LEU A 42 -8.99 66.99 20.60
N ASN A 43 -7.73 67.19 20.97
CA ASN A 43 -6.78 67.87 20.09
C ASN A 43 -6.27 66.92 18.99
N ASN A 44 -5.64 67.49 17.96
CA ASN A 44 -5.14 66.72 16.81
C ASN A 44 -4.16 65.62 17.21
N ASN A 45 -3.29 65.85 18.20
CA ASN A 45 -2.35 64.83 18.66
C ASN A 45 -3.07 63.61 19.28
N GLN A 46 -4.11 63.86 20.09
CA GLN A 46 -4.94 62.80 20.67
C GLN A 46 -5.71 62.04 19.59
N LYS A 47 -6.29 62.73 18.60
CA LYS A 47 -6.97 62.08 17.47
C LYS A 47 -6.01 61.20 16.67
N THR A 48 -4.82 61.72 16.33
CA THR A 48 -3.79 60.94 15.63
C THR A 48 -3.38 59.69 16.41
N LYS A 49 -3.21 59.78 17.74
CA LYS A 49 -2.91 58.61 18.59
C LYS A 49 -4.04 57.57 18.55
N LEU A 50 -5.31 58.01 18.61
CA LEU A 50 -6.46 57.11 18.54
C LEU A 50 -6.62 56.48 17.15
N HIS A 51 -6.40 57.22 16.06
CA HIS A 51 -6.40 56.64 14.70
C HIS A 51 -5.30 55.61 14.51
N ARG A 52 -4.09 55.86 15.04
CA ARG A 52 -2.99 54.86 15.03
C ARG A 52 -3.39 53.59 15.78
N LEU A 53 -3.94 53.74 16.99
CA LEU A 53 -4.43 52.61 17.78
C LEU A 53 -5.55 51.84 17.07
N ARG A 54 -6.53 52.54 16.51
CA ARG A 54 -7.64 51.98 15.74
C ARG A 54 -7.15 51.19 14.52
N ASN A 55 -6.23 51.77 13.75
CA ASN A 55 -5.64 51.09 12.62
C ASN A 55 -4.88 49.85 13.08
N SER A 56 -4.05 49.96 14.13
CA SER A 56 -3.34 48.81 14.71
C SER A 56 -4.29 47.68 15.10
N GLN A 57 -5.38 47.98 15.81
CA GLN A 57 -6.40 47.01 16.20
C GLN A 57 -7.08 46.37 14.98
N LYS A 58 -7.40 47.18 13.96
CA LYS A 58 -8.01 46.70 12.71
C LYS A 58 -7.10 45.71 12.01
N TRP A 59 -5.81 46.05 11.88
CA TRP A 59 -4.80 45.18 11.30
C TRP A 59 -4.66 43.86 12.08
N GLU A 60 -4.70 43.91 13.42
CA GLU A 60 -4.64 42.70 14.27
C GLU A 60 -5.84 41.77 14.07
N ILE A 61 -7.06 42.32 14.00
CA ILE A 61 -8.29 41.54 13.74
C ILE A 61 -8.24 40.90 12.35
N GLN A 62 -7.86 41.68 11.34
CA GLN A 62 -7.77 41.19 9.96
C GLN A 62 -6.69 40.11 9.82
N GLY A 63 -5.52 40.31 10.43
CA GLY A 63 -4.44 39.33 10.49
C GLY A 63 -4.85 38.04 11.20
N SER A 64 -5.56 38.15 12.32
CA SER A 64 -6.08 36.98 13.06
C SER A 64 -7.08 36.18 12.23
N LYS A 65 -8.02 36.84 11.54
CA LYS A 65 -8.97 36.19 10.64
C LYS A 65 -8.25 35.47 9.49
N LYS A 66 -7.22 36.12 8.92
CA LYS A 66 -6.43 35.57 7.82
C LYS A 66 -5.59 34.36 8.27
N PHE A 67 -5.03 34.42 9.47
CA PHE A 67 -4.33 33.30 10.09
C PHE A 67 -5.24 32.08 10.27
N GLU A 68 -6.43 32.25 10.85
CA GLU A 68 -7.38 31.15 11.04
C GLU A 68 -7.86 30.56 9.71
N GLN A 69 -8.03 31.39 8.68
CA GLN A 69 -8.32 30.92 7.33
C GLN A 69 -7.22 29.98 6.82
N TYR A 70 -5.95 30.42 6.84
CA TYR A 70 -4.85 29.57 6.36
C TYR A 70 -4.69 28.30 7.19
N LYS A 71 -4.83 28.42 8.51
CA LYS A 71 -4.79 27.27 9.42
C LYS A 71 -5.83 26.22 9.02
N SER A 72 -7.09 26.64 8.85
CA SER A 72 -8.17 25.76 8.42
C SER A 72 -7.92 25.16 7.05
N GLU A 73 -7.45 25.95 6.08
CA GLU A 73 -7.11 25.46 4.74
C GLU A 73 -6.03 24.38 4.78
N ILE A 74 -4.97 24.56 5.59
CA ILE A 74 -3.88 23.60 5.75
C ILE A 74 -4.39 22.32 6.42
N GLU A 75 -5.10 22.44 7.54
CA GLU A 75 -5.63 21.32 8.31
C GLU A 75 -6.60 20.46 7.48
N ASN A 76 -7.39 21.09 6.61
CA ASN A 76 -8.36 20.41 5.77
C ASN A 76 -7.78 19.84 4.48
N LYS A 77 -6.50 20.08 4.14
CA LYS A 77 -5.89 19.42 2.97
C LYS A 77 -5.76 17.92 3.21
N VAL A 78 -6.16 17.17 2.17
CA VAL A 78 -6.06 15.70 2.10
C VAL A 78 -4.97 15.26 1.13
N ILE A 79 -4.69 16.07 0.11
CA ILE A 79 -3.71 15.77 -0.95
C ILE A 79 -2.37 16.40 -0.57
N ILE A 80 -1.34 15.56 -0.47
CA ILE A 80 0.03 15.96 -0.09
C ILE A 80 0.60 16.97 -1.10
N SER A 81 0.40 16.77 -2.41
CA SER A 81 0.93 17.67 -3.45
C SER A 81 0.47 19.11 -3.28
N ASN A 82 -0.77 19.33 -2.82
CA ASN A 82 -1.29 20.67 -2.56
C ASN A 82 -0.57 21.39 -1.40
N LEU A 83 0.05 20.66 -0.48
CA LEU A 83 0.86 21.21 0.61
C LEU A 83 2.33 21.27 0.24
N LEU A 84 2.80 20.35 -0.61
CA LEU A 84 4.17 20.30 -1.08
C LEU A 84 4.47 21.36 -2.12
N ASP A 85 3.47 21.79 -2.90
CA ASP A 85 3.63 22.69 -4.02
C ASP A 85 4.49 23.88 -3.58
N ARG A 86 5.78 23.81 -3.93
CA ARG A 86 6.88 24.45 -3.19
C ARG A 86 6.77 25.97 -3.21
N LYS A 87 5.88 26.48 -4.06
CA LYS A 87 5.63 27.89 -4.31
C LYS A 87 4.30 28.36 -3.74
N SER A 88 3.18 27.65 -3.87
CA SER A 88 1.86 28.22 -3.56
C SER A 88 1.69 28.64 -2.08
N TYR A 89 1.64 27.70 -1.14
CA TYR A 89 1.41 28.06 0.27
C TYR A 89 2.57 28.85 0.89
N ASN A 90 3.81 28.56 0.50
CA ASN A 90 4.97 29.31 0.98
C ASN A 90 4.92 30.78 0.55
N ILE A 91 4.62 31.05 -0.72
CA ILE A 91 4.50 32.42 -1.25
C ILE A 91 3.27 33.11 -0.65
N LEU A 92 2.13 32.41 -0.56
CA LEU A 92 0.92 32.97 0.02
C LEU A 92 1.14 33.40 1.47
N ILE A 93 1.78 32.57 2.30
CA ILE A 93 2.07 32.90 3.70
C ILE A 93 3.15 33.99 3.80
N SER A 94 4.21 33.92 2.98
CA SER A 94 5.34 34.86 3.04
C SER A 94 4.92 36.28 2.67
N ASN A 95 4.13 36.42 1.60
CA ASN A 95 3.73 37.69 1.02
C ASN A 95 2.51 38.32 1.72
N ASP A 96 1.87 37.61 2.65
CA ASP A 96 0.72 38.15 3.36
C ASP A 96 1.15 39.19 4.40
N SER A 97 0.94 40.45 4.07
CA SER A 97 1.25 41.59 4.94
C SER A 97 0.40 41.67 6.21
N LEU A 98 -0.72 40.94 6.27
CA LEU A 98 -1.59 40.92 7.46
C LEU A 98 -1.06 39.96 8.54
N LEU A 99 -0.15 39.05 8.19
CA LEU A 99 0.41 38.08 9.12
C LEU A 99 1.69 38.59 9.75
N THR A 100 1.80 38.39 11.07
CA THR A 100 3.05 38.56 11.79
C THR A 100 4.02 37.42 11.49
N GLU A 101 5.33 37.64 11.65
CA GLU A 101 6.34 36.58 11.46
C GLU A 101 6.13 35.38 12.38
N GLN A 102 5.63 35.60 13.61
CA GLN A 102 5.25 34.52 14.52
C GLN A 102 4.12 33.66 13.94
N GLN A 103 3.07 34.29 13.41
CA GLN A 103 1.95 33.58 12.75
C GLN A 103 2.42 32.82 11.51
N LYS A 104 3.28 33.41 10.68
CA LYS A 104 3.86 32.74 9.50
C LYS A 104 4.63 31.48 9.93
N ASN A 105 5.48 31.58 10.94
CA ASN A 105 6.23 30.43 11.48
C ASN A 105 5.32 29.32 12.04
N GLN A 106 4.22 29.69 12.69
CA GLN A 106 3.21 28.73 13.14
C GLN A 106 2.54 28.01 11.95
N LEU A 107 2.16 28.74 10.89
CA LEU A 107 1.58 28.15 9.68
C LEU A 107 2.58 27.23 8.95
N TYR A 108 3.86 27.60 8.87
CA TYR A 108 4.89 26.73 8.30
C TYR A 108 5.07 25.44 9.08
N THR A 109 5.09 25.54 10.41
CA THR A 109 5.19 24.38 11.30
C THR A 109 3.97 23.47 11.14
N LEU A 110 2.77 24.05 11.17
CA LEU A 110 1.51 23.33 10.98
C LEU A 110 1.48 22.61 9.63
N ARG A 111 1.89 23.29 8.56
CA ARG A 111 2.00 22.68 7.23
C ARG A 111 2.94 21.48 7.21
N LYS A 112 4.13 21.61 7.81
CA LYS A 112 5.10 20.51 7.90
C LYS A 112 4.51 19.31 8.67
N GLN A 113 3.86 19.56 9.80
CA GLN A 113 3.19 18.53 10.59
C GLN A 113 2.07 17.85 9.79
N ARG A 114 1.26 18.63 9.06
CA ARG A 114 0.19 18.09 8.22
C ARG A 114 0.73 17.19 7.10
N ILE A 115 1.81 17.59 6.44
CA ILE A 115 2.49 16.77 5.44
C ILE A 115 2.94 15.45 6.07
N GLN A 116 3.60 15.49 7.24
CA GLN A 116 4.03 14.28 7.94
C GLN A 116 2.86 13.35 8.28
N ILE A 117 1.73 13.88 8.77
CA ILE A 117 0.52 13.09 9.07
C ILE A 117 0.00 12.40 7.80
N LEU A 118 -0.12 13.13 6.70
CA LEU A 118 -0.63 12.58 5.44
C LEU A 118 0.32 11.55 4.83
N THR A 119 1.64 11.80 4.86
CA THR A 119 2.66 10.87 4.37
C THR A 119 2.63 9.56 5.18
N ASN A 120 2.53 9.64 6.50
CA ASN A 120 2.38 8.45 7.34
C ASN A 120 1.05 7.72 7.08
N SER A 121 -0.06 8.44 6.90
CA SER A 121 -1.33 7.82 6.52
C SER A 121 -1.26 7.09 5.18
N LEU A 122 -0.59 7.68 4.17
CA LEU A 122 -0.34 7.04 2.88
C LEU A 122 0.49 5.76 3.05
N PHE A 123 1.55 5.81 3.86
CA PHE A 123 2.37 4.63 4.17
C PHE A 123 1.53 3.50 4.77
N ASP A 124 0.69 3.78 5.77
CA ASP A 124 -0.14 2.75 6.42
C ASP A 124 -1.19 2.17 5.48
N LYS A 125 -1.79 3.02 4.64
CA LYS A 125 -2.71 2.58 3.59
C LYS A 125 -2.01 1.63 2.61
N LEU A 126 -0.82 1.98 2.14
CA LEU A 126 -0.03 1.13 1.25
C LEU A 126 0.36 -0.18 1.92
N LYS A 127 0.80 -0.16 3.18
CA LYS A 127 1.10 -1.35 3.97
C LYS A 127 -0.09 -2.32 4.01
N ASN A 128 -1.28 -1.83 4.32
CA ASN A 128 -2.49 -2.64 4.38
C ASN A 128 -2.91 -3.15 2.98
N ASN A 129 -2.82 -2.30 1.96
CA ASN A 129 -3.16 -2.66 0.59
C ASN A 129 -2.23 -3.73 0.01
N ILE A 130 -0.93 -3.69 0.37
CA ILE A 130 0.05 -4.70 -0.02
C ILE A 130 -0.24 -6.02 0.69
N LYS A 131 -0.44 -6.02 2.01
CA LYS A 131 -0.75 -7.23 2.81
C LYS A 131 -1.90 -8.05 2.22
N ASN A 132 -2.95 -7.36 1.77
CA ASN A 132 -4.18 -7.97 1.28
C ASN A 132 -4.16 -8.22 -0.23
N LYS A 133 -3.06 -7.94 -0.93
CA LYS A 133 -3.04 -8.06 -2.40
C LYS A 133 -2.86 -9.52 -2.83
N ARG A 134 -3.60 -9.91 -3.88
CA ARG A 134 -3.45 -11.21 -4.56
C ARG A 134 -2.95 -11.14 -6.01
N VAL A 135 -3.04 -9.98 -6.67
CA VAL A 135 -2.61 -9.84 -8.08
C VAL A 135 -1.09 -9.65 -8.15
N LEU A 136 -0.39 -10.65 -8.69
CA LEU A 136 1.09 -10.70 -8.80
C LEU A 136 1.68 -9.49 -9.52
N SER A 137 1.17 -9.16 -10.72
CA SER A 137 1.67 -8.03 -11.54
C SER A 137 1.64 -6.66 -10.84
N LYS A 138 0.80 -6.51 -9.80
CA LYS A 138 0.78 -5.27 -9.00
C LYS A 138 1.88 -5.22 -7.93
N LEU A 139 2.41 -6.38 -7.53
CA LEU A 139 3.46 -6.57 -6.51
C LEU A 139 4.87 -6.71 -7.12
N GLU A 140 4.97 -6.95 -8.42
CA GLU A 140 6.24 -7.03 -9.15
C GLU A 140 7.06 -5.73 -9.09
N ASP A 141 8.34 -5.85 -9.39
CA ASP A 141 9.25 -4.72 -9.54
C ASP A 141 8.81 -3.84 -10.72
N LYS A 142 8.86 -2.52 -10.56
CA LYS A 142 8.24 -1.53 -11.47
C LYS A 142 6.71 -1.66 -11.61
N GLY A 143 6.09 -2.57 -10.87
CA GLY A 143 4.64 -2.73 -10.79
C GLY A 143 3.97 -1.58 -10.04
N TYR A 144 2.64 -1.68 -9.90
CA TYR A 144 1.81 -0.64 -9.29
C TYR A 144 2.32 -0.22 -7.90
N TYR A 145 2.56 -1.17 -7.00
CA TYR A 145 2.98 -0.83 -5.64
C TYR A 145 4.42 -0.35 -5.55
N ASP A 146 5.31 -0.77 -6.45
CA ASP A 146 6.67 -0.21 -6.52
C ASP A 146 6.65 1.28 -6.82
N ASN A 147 5.90 1.67 -7.84
CA ASN A 147 5.73 3.07 -8.22
C ASN A 147 5.08 3.88 -7.09
N ARG A 148 4.04 3.34 -6.45
CA ARG A 148 3.37 4.01 -5.31
C ARG A 148 4.26 4.20 -4.10
N ILE A 149 5.17 3.26 -3.81
CA ILE A 149 6.14 3.41 -2.72
C ILE A 149 7.13 4.55 -3.06
N ASN A 150 7.51 4.69 -4.33
CA ASN A 150 8.42 5.75 -4.78
C ASN A 150 7.81 7.16 -4.72
N GLU A 151 6.48 7.28 -4.74
CA GLU A 151 5.77 8.55 -4.52
C GLU A 151 5.84 9.05 -3.07
N ILE A 152 6.27 8.20 -2.12
CA ILE A 152 6.40 8.60 -0.71
C ILE A 152 7.63 9.50 -0.55
N HIS A 153 7.37 10.73 -0.12
CA HIS A 153 8.40 11.68 0.28
C HIS A 153 9.04 11.26 1.61
N LYS A 154 10.17 10.55 1.51
CA LYS A 154 10.90 9.93 2.64
C LYS A 154 11.29 10.93 3.72
N GLU A 155 11.55 12.17 3.34
CA GLU A 155 11.92 13.27 4.24
C GLU A 155 10.81 13.68 5.23
N PHE A 156 9.56 13.25 4.98
CA PHE A 156 8.42 13.50 5.88
C PHE A 156 7.96 12.26 6.63
N LEU A 157 8.67 11.13 6.48
CA LEU A 157 8.46 9.98 7.35
C LEU A 157 9.08 10.26 8.72
N THR A 158 8.47 9.69 9.77
CA THR A 158 9.00 9.77 11.14
C THR A 158 9.91 8.56 11.38
N ASP A 159 9.35 7.46 11.89
CA ASP A 159 10.11 6.26 12.30
C ASP A 159 9.98 5.11 11.29
N ARG A 160 9.67 5.45 10.04
CA ARG A 160 9.27 4.48 9.00
C ARG A 160 10.21 4.56 7.82
N LYS A 161 10.44 3.42 7.17
CA LYS A 161 11.29 3.36 5.98
C LYS A 161 10.50 2.77 4.82
N THR A 162 10.57 3.40 3.65
CA THR A 162 9.96 2.84 2.43
C THR A 162 10.52 1.46 2.09
N LYS A 163 11.76 1.17 2.51
CA LYS A 163 12.39 -0.16 2.44
C LYS A 163 11.49 -1.24 3.07
N ASP A 164 10.82 -0.95 4.17
CA ASP A 164 9.95 -1.91 4.85
C ASP A 164 8.72 -2.28 3.99
N LEU A 165 8.22 -1.32 3.19
CA LEU A 165 7.16 -1.60 2.21
C LEU A 165 7.66 -2.43 1.04
N HIS A 166 8.88 -2.21 0.55
CA HIS A 166 9.47 -3.05 -0.49
C HIS A 166 9.69 -4.49 -0.01
N ILE A 167 10.21 -4.67 1.22
CA ILE A 167 10.36 -6.00 1.84
C ILE A 167 9.01 -6.69 1.96
N LEU A 168 8.01 -5.99 2.50
CA LEU A 168 6.65 -6.54 2.64
C LEU A 168 6.04 -6.90 1.28
N ARG A 169 6.24 -6.05 0.26
CA ARG A 169 5.77 -6.31 -1.11
C ARG A 169 6.38 -7.59 -1.65
N ARG A 170 7.72 -7.72 -1.56
CA ARG A 170 8.44 -8.88 -2.06
C ARG A 170 8.04 -10.16 -1.34
N TRP A 171 8.02 -10.12 0.00
CA TRP A 171 7.54 -11.24 0.80
C TRP A 171 6.12 -11.67 0.40
N LYS A 172 5.22 -10.71 0.14
CA LYS A 172 3.86 -11.05 -0.26
C LYS A 172 3.80 -11.65 -1.67
N LEU A 173 4.63 -11.17 -2.60
CA LEU A 173 4.77 -11.73 -3.94
C LEU A 173 5.24 -13.19 -3.85
N ASP A 174 6.36 -13.42 -3.17
CA ASP A 174 6.96 -14.74 -3.01
C ASP A 174 5.95 -15.71 -2.35
N LYS A 175 5.22 -15.25 -1.33
CA LYS A 175 4.17 -16.04 -0.67
C LYS A 175 3.07 -16.49 -1.63
N ILE A 176 2.57 -15.62 -2.50
CA ILE A 176 1.50 -15.99 -3.46
C ILE A 176 2.04 -16.96 -4.50
N GLN A 177 3.28 -16.76 -4.96
CA GLN A 177 3.91 -17.67 -5.91
C GLN A 177 4.07 -19.06 -5.31
N SER A 178 4.56 -19.17 -4.07
CA SER A 178 4.62 -20.44 -3.34
C SER A 178 3.26 -21.09 -3.12
N GLU A 179 2.23 -20.31 -2.73
CA GLU A 179 0.86 -20.82 -2.57
C GLU A 179 0.33 -21.42 -3.90
N THR A 180 0.57 -20.74 -5.02
CA THR A 180 0.15 -21.24 -6.35
C THR A 180 0.92 -22.50 -6.74
N GLU A 181 2.22 -22.53 -6.46
CA GLU A 181 3.07 -23.67 -6.76
C GLU A 181 2.67 -24.92 -5.96
N ASP A 182 2.39 -24.75 -4.67
CA ASP A 182 1.92 -25.82 -3.79
C ASP A 182 0.54 -26.35 -4.24
N GLU A 183 -0.36 -25.47 -4.69
CA GLU A 183 -1.65 -25.86 -5.26
C GLU A 183 -1.49 -26.71 -6.53
N LEU A 184 -0.58 -26.33 -7.44
CA LEU A 184 -0.28 -27.11 -8.64
C LEU A 184 0.34 -28.48 -8.30
N TYR A 185 1.23 -28.52 -7.31
CA TYR A 185 1.79 -29.77 -6.80
C TYR A 185 0.70 -30.71 -6.29
N ASP A 186 -0.22 -30.20 -5.46
CA ASP A 186 -1.27 -31.01 -4.85
C ASP A 186 -2.25 -31.52 -5.93
N VAL A 187 -2.62 -30.68 -6.92
CA VAL A 187 -3.43 -31.08 -8.09
C VAL A 187 -2.75 -32.18 -8.90
N ASN A 188 -1.45 -32.03 -9.23
CA ASN A 188 -0.70 -33.04 -9.96
C ASN A 188 -0.62 -34.36 -9.19
N SER A 189 -0.45 -34.31 -7.86
CA SER A 189 -0.46 -35.48 -6.99
C SER A 189 -1.79 -36.25 -7.04
N GLU A 190 -2.91 -35.52 -7.03
CA GLU A 190 -4.26 -36.08 -7.12
C GLU A 190 -4.55 -36.66 -8.51
N LEU A 191 -4.10 -35.99 -9.58
CA LEU A 191 -4.21 -36.50 -10.95
C LEU A 191 -3.47 -37.83 -11.12
N ILE A 192 -2.26 -37.96 -10.57
CA ILE A 192 -1.51 -39.23 -10.60
C ILE A 192 -2.32 -40.39 -10.00
N ASP A 193 -3.08 -40.14 -8.93
CA ASP A 193 -3.86 -41.17 -8.24
C ASP A 193 -5.16 -41.53 -8.96
N THR A 194 -5.75 -40.58 -9.68
CA THR A 194 -7.09 -40.71 -10.27
C THR A 194 -7.06 -41.12 -11.74
N ILE A 195 -6.00 -40.78 -12.49
CA ILE A 195 -5.87 -41.10 -13.90
C ILE A 195 -5.96 -42.61 -14.13
N GLN A 196 -6.86 -43.00 -15.04
CA GLN A 196 -7.04 -44.39 -15.44
C GLN A 196 -6.24 -44.75 -16.69
N ASP A 197 -6.24 -43.87 -17.69
CA ASP A 197 -5.52 -44.07 -18.94
C ASP A 197 -4.01 -44.13 -18.69
N LEU A 198 -3.37 -45.15 -19.25
CA LEU A 198 -1.93 -45.35 -19.13
C LEU A 198 -1.15 -44.29 -19.91
N ASN A 199 -1.68 -43.80 -21.03
CA ASN A 199 -1.00 -42.82 -21.87
C ASN A 199 -0.81 -41.48 -21.15
N GLU A 200 -1.81 -41.08 -20.34
CA GLU A 200 -1.80 -39.87 -19.51
C GLU A 200 -0.78 -39.92 -18.36
N LEU A 201 -0.23 -41.11 -18.05
CA LEU A 201 0.86 -41.28 -17.08
C LEU A 201 2.22 -41.48 -17.77
N GLY A 202 2.26 -41.57 -19.09
CA GLY A 202 3.49 -41.81 -19.86
C GLY A 202 4.48 -40.65 -19.78
N ASP A 203 5.73 -40.89 -20.14
CA ASP A 203 6.80 -39.86 -20.07
C ASP A 203 6.59 -38.68 -21.04
N ASN A 204 5.73 -38.85 -22.06
CA ASN A 204 5.35 -37.80 -23.02
C ASN A 204 3.97 -37.19 -22.75
N SER A 205 3.36 -37.48 -21.60
CA SER A 205 2.04 -36.94 -21.22
C SER A 205 2.12 -35.47 -20.82
N ASP A 206 0.99 -34.77 -20.94
CA ASP A 206 0.85 -33.40 -20.44
C ASP A 206 1.13 -33.35 -18.93
N LEU A 207 0.62 -34.32 -18.15
CA LEU A 207 0.92 -34.44 -16.73
C LEU A 207 2.43 -34.59 -16.43
N ALA A 208 3.17 -35.33 -17.26
CA ALA A 208 4.63 -35.43 -17.09
C ALA A 208 5.32 -34.08 -17.31
N ASN A 209 4.85 -33.29 -18.28
CA ASN A 209 5.35 -31.94 -18.51
C ASN A 209 4.97 -30.99 -17.38
N ASP A 210 3.71 -31.00 -16.94
CA ASP A 210 3.22 -30.17 -15.83
C ASP A 210 4.03 -30.39 -14.55
N ILE A 211 4.37 -31.65 -14.22
CA ILE A 211 5.23 -31.98 -13.07
C ILE A 211 6.65 -31.41 -13.25
N LEU A 212 7.20 -31.45 -14.46
CA LEU A 212 8.55 -30.94 -14.75
C LEU A 212 8.61 -29.41 -14.80
N GLU A 213 7.51 -28.75 -15.15
CA GLU A 213 7.39 -27.29 -15.17
C GLU A 213 7.23 -26.69 -13.77
N LEU A 214 6.90 -27.51 -12.76
CA LEU A 214 6.87 -27.07 -11.37
C LEU A 214 8.22 -26.46 -10.96
N ASN A 215 8.16 -25.36 -10.21
CA ASN A 215 9.32 -24.67 -9.69
C ASN A 215 9.66 -25.14 -8.27
N GLN A 216 10.64 -26.04 -8.17
CA GLN A 216 11.11 -26.61 -6.90
C GLN A 216 11.49 -25.55 -5.84
N THR A 217 11.95 -24.37 -6.26
CA THR A 217 12.37 -23.31 -5.32
C THR A 217 11.20 -22.58 -4.67
N LEU A 218 10.00 -22.71 -5.22
CA LEU A 218 8.78 -22.08 -4.71
C LEU A 218 7.95 -23.03 -3.83
N LEU A 219 8.13 -24.34 -3.99
CA LEU A 219 7.44 -25.36 -3.19
C LEU A 219 7.77 -25.25 -1.69
N THR A 220 6.78 -25.50 -0.84
CA THR A 220 6.91 -25.45 0.62
C THR A 220 6.53 -26.78 1.29
N GLY A 221 6.87 -26.94 2.58
CA GLY A 221 6.44 -28.10 3.38
C GLY A 221 7.07 -29.42 2.94
N ASP A 222 8.38 -29.41 2.67
CA ASP A 222 9.18 -30.57 2.23
C ASP A 222 8.75 -31.21 0.90
N ARG A 223 7.83 -30.58 0.15
CA ARG A 223 7.40 -31.03 -1.18
C ARG A 223 8.56 -31.10 -2.16
N ASN A 224 8.69 -32.26 -2.83
CA ASN A 224 9.74 -32.51 -3.82
C ASN A 224 9.12 -32.99 -5.14
N ILE A 225 9.52 -32.37 -6.25
CA ILE A 225 9.09 -32.75 -7.60
C ILE A 225 9.44 -34.21 -7.91
N ASN A 226 10.58 -34.70 -7.41
CA ASN A 226 10.99 -36.09 -7.62
C ASN A 226 10.04 -37.10 -6.98
N ASP A 227 9.31 -36.71 -5.93
CA ASP A 227 8.31 -37.57 -5.31
C ASP A 227 7.12 -37.75 -6.27
N LEU A 228 6.65 -36.68 -6.92
CA LEU A 228 5.62 -36.77 -7.96
C LEU A 228 6.09 -37.59 -9.17
N ILE A 229 7.33 -37.37 -9.64
CA ILE A 229 7.90 -38.15 -10.75
C ILE A 229 7.92 -39.64 -10.39
N THR A 230 8.37 -39.96 -9.17
CA THR A 230 8.45 -41.35 -8.70
C THR A 230 7.06 -41.95 -8.58
N LYS A 231 6.11 -41.23 -7.96
CA LYS A 231 4.72 -41.65 -7.81
C LYS A 231 4.06 -41.90 -9.17
N ARG A 232 4.20 -40.98 -10.14
CA ARG A 232 3.69 -41.13 -11.51
C ARG A 232 4.25 -42.40 -12.17
N LYS A 233 5.58 -42.57 -12.14
CA LYS A 233 6.25 -43.74 -12.75
C LYS A 233 5.83 -45.04 -12.07
N GLN A 234 5.64 -45.05 -10.76
CA GLN A 234 5.09 -46.20 -10.04
C GLN A 234 3.68 -46.52 -10.53
N ASN A 235 2.77 -45.54 -10.59
CA ASN A 235 1.41 -45.78 -11.08
C ASN A 235 1.37 -46.28 -12.53
N TYR A 236 2.18 -45.71 -13.42
CA TYR A 236 2.32 -46.16 -14.81
C TYR A 236 2.74 -47.64 -14.88
N ASN A 237 3.84 -48.02 -14.23
CA ASN A 237 4.37 -49.37 -14.31
C ASN A 237 3.43 -50.41 -13.68
N ASN A 238 2.74 -50.05 -12.60
CA ASN A 238 1.76 -50.94 -11.98
C ASN A 238 0.51 -51.11 -12.87
N LYS A 239 -0.01 -50.04 -13.49
CA LYS A 239 -1.13 -50.19 -14.45
C LYS A 239 -0.73 -51.00 -15.68
N LEU A 240 0.47 -50.77 -16.22
CA LEU A 240 1.00 -51.55 -17.33
C LEU A 240 1.11 -53.04 -16.96
N TYR A 241 1.59 -53.34 -15.75
CA TYR A 241 1.61 -54.70 -15.20
C TYR A 241 0.21 -55.32 -15.14
N ASP A 242 -0.82 -54.59 -14.70
CA ASP A 242 -2.21 -55.08 -14.66
C ASP A 242 -2.77 -55.30 -16.07
N ASN A 243 -2.45 -54.43 -17.03
CA ASN A 243 -2.81 -54.60 -18.44
C ASN A 243 -2.19 -55.88 -19.02
N PHE A 244 -0.91 -56.15 -18.73
CA PHE A 244 -0.26 -57.40 -19.14
C PHE A 244 -0.95 -58.63 -18.52
N ILE A 245 -1.29 -58.61 -17.23
CA ILE A 245 -2.06 -59.69 -16.59
C ILE A 245 -3.39 -59.92 -17.31
N ALA A 246 -4.16 -58.86 -17.54
CA ALA A 246 -5.47 -58.95 -18.16
C ALA A 246 -5.38 -59.55 -19.56
N ALA A 247 -4.39 -59.14 -20.35
CA ALA A 247 -4.24 -59.60 -21.71
C ALA A 247 -3.66 -61.03 -21.81
N ILE A 248 -2.72 -61.43 -20.95
CA ILE A 248 -2.24 -62.83 -20.87
C ILE A 248 -3.42 -63.77 -20.59
N LYS A 249 -4.31 -63.42 -19.66
CA LYS A 249 -5.49 -64.23 -19.32
C LYS A 249 -6.45 -64.46 -20.48
N ILE A 250 -6.47 -63.57 -21.48
CA ILE A 250 -7.37 -63.65 -22.64
C ILE A 250 -6.67 -64.33 -23.83
N LYS A 251 -5.33 -64.40 -23.84
CA LYS A 251 -4.56 -64.87 -24.99
C LYS A 251 -4.49 -66.41 -25.02
N THR A 252 -4.86 -66.98 -26.16
CA THR A 252 -4.83 -68.45 -26.40
C THR A 252 -3.64 -68.91 -27.24
N ASP A 253 -2.92 -67.97 -27.87
CA ASP A 253 -1.73 -68.28 -28.70
C ASP A 253 -0.48 -68.41 -27.82
N ILE A 254 0.02 -69.64 -27.72
CA ILE A 254 1.15 -70.00 -26.87
C ILE A 254 2.47 -69.41 -27.40
N GLU A 255 2.66 -69.32 -28.72
CA GLU A 255 3.91 -68.84 -29.30
C GLU A 255 4.05 -67.32 -29.12
N GLU A 256 2.95 -66.59 -29.30
CA GLU A 256 2.94 -65.14 -29.05
C GLU A 256 3.23 -64.83 -27.59
N LEU A 257 2.68 -65.61 -26.64
CA LEU A 257 2.95 -65.49 -25.21
C LEU A 257 4.42 -65.75 -24.87
N GLN A 258 5.03 -66.78 -25.47
CA GLN A 258 6.40 -67.19 -25.14
C GLN A 258 7.46 -66.21 -25.65
N ASN A 259 7.28 -65.64 -26.84
CA ASN A 259 8.32 -64.87 -27.51
C ASN A 259 8.04 -63.36 -27.50
N ASN A 260 6.88 -62.93 -28.01
CA ASN A 260 6.61 -61.52 -28.22
C ASN A 260 6.22 -60.79 -26.92
N TRP A 261 5.37 -61.40 -26.10
CA TRP A 261 4.93 -60.79 -24.84
C TRP A 261 6.05 -60.73 -23.82
N LYS A 262 6.89 -61.78 -23.75
CA LYS A 262 8.06 -61.80 -22.89
C LYS A 262 9.01 -60.64 -23.19
N ILE A 263 9.34 -60.42 -24.46
CA ILE A 263 10.18 -59.28 -24.88
C ILE A 263 9.53 -57.96 -24.47
N LYS A 264 8.23 -57.77 -24.77
CA LYS A 264 7.51 -56.53 -24.41
C LYS A 264 7.50 -56.25 -22.91
N ILE A 265 7.20 -57.27 -22.09
CA ILE A 265 7.20 -57.15 -20.63
C ILE A 265 8.58 -56.72 -20.12
N ASP A 266 9.64 -57.39 -20.60
CA ASP A 266 11.02 -57.10 -20.20
C ASP A 266 11.48 -55.71 -20.66
N THR A 267 10.96 -55.19 -21.77
CA THR A 267 11.34 -53.87 -22.30
C THR A 267 10.52 -52.71 -21.75
N GLU A 268 9.22 -52.90 -21.50
CA GLU A 268 8.30 -51.80 -21.20
C GLU A 268 8.09 -51.58 -19.70
N ILE A 269 8.19 -52.63 -18.87
CA ILE A 269 8.06 -52.50 -17.41
C ILE A 269 9.42 -52.22 -16.77
N LYS A 270 9.53 -51.05 -16.13
CA LYS A 270 10.67 -50.66 -15.30
C LYS A 270 10.50 -51.23 -13.89
N LYS A 271 11.26 -52.28 -13.59
CA LYS A 271 11.17 -53.06 -12.34
C LYS A 271 11.29 -52.21 -11.07
N GLU A 272 12.13 -51.20 -11.08
CA GLU A 272 12.40 -50.31 -9.95
C GLU A 272 11.18 -49.48 -9.51
N PHE A 273 10.16 -49.35 -10.36
CA PHE A 273 8.92 -48.64 -10.06
C PHE A 273 7.73 -49.56 -9.76
N LEU A 274 7.95 -50.88 -9.69
CA LEU A 274 6.88 -51.80 -9.29
C LEU A 274 6.68 -51.80 -7.77
N LEU A 275 5.43 -52.04 -7.34
CA LEU A 275 5.15 -52.36 -5.94
C LEU A 275 5.88 -53.64 -5.54
N GLN A 276 6.30 -53.74 -4.28
CA GLN A 276 7.21 -54.79 -3.79
C GLN A 276 6.72 -56.23 -4.05
N PHE A 277 5.40 -56.46 -4.09
CA PHE A 277 4.80 -57.78 -4.36
C PHE A 277 4.67 -58.13 -5.85
N ARG A 278 4.88 -57.16 -6.75
CA ARG A 278 4.82 -57.34 -8.20
C ARG A 278 6.21 -57.58 -8.75
N THR A 279 6.37 -58.63 -9.55
CA THR A 279 7.65 -58.94 -10.18
C THR A 279 7.45 -59.40 -11.60
N ILE A 280 8.35 -59.01 -12.51
CA ILE A 280 8.38 -59.51 -13.89
C ILE A 280 8.40 -61.04 -13.92
N LYS A 281 9.13 -61.67 -12.99
CA LYS A 281 9.15 -63.12 -12.81
C LYS A 281 7.76 -63.72 -12.55
N ASN A 282 6.88 -63.00 -11.85
CA ASN A 282 5.51 -63.46 -11.63
C ASN A 282 4.67 -63.37 -12.91
N LEU A 283 4.83 -62.33 -13.74
CA LEU A 283 4.15 -62.26 -15.04
C LEU A 283 4.53 -63.42 -15.95
N HIS A 284 5.81 -63.77 -16.01
CA HIS A 284 6.30 -64.89 -16.85
C HIS A 284 5.82 -66.27 -16.40
N LYS A 285 5.13 -66.38 -15.26
CA LYS A 285 4.60 -67.64 -14.71
C LYS A 285 3.09 -67.78 -14.84
N ILE A 286 2.40 -66.72 -15.27
CA ILE A 286 0.95 -66.74 -15.56
C ILE A 286 0.75 -67.47 -16.88
#